data_AF-A0A087UQV7-F1
#
_entry.id   AF-A0A087UQV7-F1
#
_cell.length_a   1.000
_cell.length_b   1.000
_cell.length_c   1.000
_cell.angle_alpha   90.00
_cell.angle_beta   90.00
_cell.angle_gamma   90.00
#
_symmetry.space_group_name_H-M   'P 1'
#
loop_
_entity.id
_entity.type
_entity.pdbx_description
1 polymer ?
#
loop_
_entity_poly.entity_id
_entity_poly.type
_entity_poly.pdbx_seq_one_letter_code
_entity_poly.pdbx_strand_id
1 'polypeptide(L)'
;MILVITIVYNSPLKCYHVYVSHSDFFLLLVLLLLFLVNLILFSMAFTTFFNRVIYAVIGIAVIFNITFLPIALFCFPDNFEIPTYLLLPLDARLAICLFPPGALLTIFHMVREYELIEEGIQWSNIIRYGVVHDMTMMTVVGMMVLSCFMCIVIIWYVDAVWPWQYGIPKPFYFPFTRSYWCGYQ
;
A
#
# COMPACT_ATOMS: atom_id res chain seq x y z
N MET A 1 -11.35 -6.67 13.72
CA MET A 1 -9.93 -6.32 13.95
C MET A 1 -9.62 -4.89 13.53
N ILE A 2 -9.97 -4.46 12.31
CA ILE A 2 -9.73 -3.09 11.78
C ILE A 2 -10.35 -2.02 12.67
N LEU A 3 -11.65 -2.13 12.95
CA LEU A 3 -12.34 -1.21 13.86
C LEU A 3 -11.68 -1.17 15.24
N VAL A 4 -11.16 -2.29 15.74
CA VAL A 4 -10.47 -2.35 17.03
C VAL A 4 -9.14 -1.58 16.97
N ILE A 5 -8.36 -1.72 15.90
CA ILE A 5 -7.11 -0.98 15.69
C ILE A 5 -7.39 0.52 15.57
N THR A 6 -8.41 0.91 14.80
CA THR A 6 -8.78 2.33 14.63
C THR A 6 -9.36 2.92 15.93
N ILE A 7 -10.11 2.13 16.71
CA ILE A 7 -10.63 2.54 18.03
C ILE A 7 -9.49 2.66 19.05
N VAL A 8 -8.52 1.75 19.05
CA VAL A 8 -7.32 1.85 19.89
C VAL A 8 -6.51 3.10 19.55
N TYR A 9 -6.38 3.45 18.28
CA TYR A 9 -5.71 4.68 17.82
C TYR A 9 -6.46 5.96 18.23
N ASN A 10 -7.78 5.90 18.37
CA ASN A 10 -8.65 7.00 18.80
C ASN A 10 -8.86 7.02 20.34
N SER A 11 -8.38 6.00 21.06
CA SER A 11 -8.55 5.93 22.52
C SER A 11 -7.50 6.78 23.23
N PRO A 12 -7.86 7.59 24.24
CA PRO A 12 -6.90 8.37 25.00
C PRO A 12 -6.11 7.43 25.91
N LEU A 13 -4.95 6.95 25.44
CA LEU A 13 -3.99 6.24 26.27
C LEU A 13 -3.27 7.26 27.17
N LYS A 14 -3.52 7.16 28.48
CA LYS A 14 -3.19 8.14 29.52
C LYS A 14 -1.70 8.53 29.69
N CYS A 15 -0.75 7.92 28.99
CA CYS A 15 0.68 8.12 29.21
C CYS A 15 1.54 8.32 27.95
N TYR A 16 0.94 8.51 26.78
CA TYR A 16 1.67 8.95 25.59
C TYR A 16 0.76 9.88 24.78
N HIS A 17 1.30 11.01 24.30
CA HIS A 17 0.56 12.02 23.54
C HIS A 17 -0.42 11.37 22.56
N VAL A 18 -1.67 11.81 22.62
CA VAL A 18 -2.76 11.36 21.74
C VAL A 18 -2.27 11.43 20.29
N TYR A 19 -2.13 10.29 19.62
CA TYR A 19 -1.54 10.24 18.28
C TYR A 19 -2.44 10.87 17.20
N VAL A 20 -3.73 11.11 17.48
CA VAL A 20 -4.70 11.74 16.57
C VAL A 20 -5.81 12.43 17.37
N SER A 21 -5.63 13.68 17.79
CA SER A 21 -6.71 14.52 18.34
C SER A 21 -7.43 15.34 17.26
N HIS A 22 -6.74 15.67 16.16
CA HIS A 22 -7.21 16.64 15.17
C HIS A 22 -7.65 16.02 13.83
N SER A 23 -7.32 14.75 13.57
CA SER A 23 -7.65 14.13 12.27
C SER A 23 -9.03 13.44 12.24
N ASP A 24 -9.66 13.45 11.06
CA ASP A 24 -10.97 12.84 10.83
C ASP A 24 -10.91 11.31 10.89
N PHE A 25 -11.65 10.70 11.84
CA PHE A 25 -11.72 9.24 12.02
C PHE A 25 -12.13 8.49 10.75
N PHE A 26 -13.11 9.02 10.02
CA PHE A 26 -13.62 8.38 8.81
C PHE A 26 -12.55 8.32 7.70
N LEU A 27 -11.71 9.34 7.60
CA LEU A 27 -10.64 9.42 6.62
C LEU A 27 -9.56 8.36 6.91
N LEU A 28 -9.14 8.23 8.16
CA LEU A 28 -8.21 7.18 8.59
C LEU A 28 -8.75 5.77 8.32
N LEU A 29 -10.05 5.55 8.52
CA LEU A 29 -10.70 4.29 8.19
C LEU A 29 -10.63 3.97 6.70
N VAL A 30 -10.93 4.96 5.84
CA VAL A 30 -10.87 4.80 4.38
C VAL A 30 -9.45 4.44 3.91
N LEU A 31 -8.42 5.10 4.44
CA LEU A 31 -7.02 4.80 4.10
C LEU A 31 -6.62 3.39 4.50
N LEU A 32 -6.98 2.96 5.71
CA LEU A 32 -6.69 1.62 6.21
C LEU A 32 -7.43 0.55 5.39
N LEU A 33 -8.68 0.83 4.99
CA LEU A 33 -9.45 -0.06 4.14
C LEU A 33 -8.82 -0.19 2.75
N LEU A 34 -8.41 0.93 2.14
CA LEU A 34 -7.71 0.92 0.85
C LEU A 34 -6.40 0.13 0.93
N PHE A 35 -5.64 0.29 2.02
CA PHE A 35 -4.43 -0.51 2.26
C PHE A 35 -4.72 -2.01 2.29
N LEU A 36 -5.80 -2.44 2.93
CA LEU A 36 -6.15 -3.86 2.98
C LEU A 36 -6.55 -4.42 1.63
N VAL A 37 -7.33 -3.67 0.84
CA VAL A 37 -7.65 -4.08 -0.53
C VAL A 37 -6.36 -4.26 -1.32
N ASN A 38 -5.42 -3.32 -1.23
CA ASN A 38 -4.12 -3.42 -1.88
C ASN A 38 -3.30 -4.63 -1.39
N LEU A 39 -3.26 -4.87 -0.09
CA LEU A 39 -2.56 -6.01 0.51
C LEU A 39 -3.13 -7.35 0.03
N ILE A 40 -4.46 -7.48 -0.03
CA ILE A 40 -5.13 -8.70 -0.49
C ILE A 40 -4.81 -8.93 -1.96
N LEU A 41 -4.95 -7.92 -2.81
CA LEU A 41 -4.63 -8.02 -4.24
C LEU A 41 -3.16 -8.38 -4.47
N PHE A 42 -2.24 -7.76 -3.74
CA PHE A 42 -0.82 -8.09 -3.80
C PHE A 42 -0.56 -9.54 -3.38
N SER A 43 -1.21 -10.03 -2.31
CA SER A 43 -1.07 -11.42 -1.87
C SER A 43 -1.60 -12.41 -2.91
N MET A 44 -2.75 -12.11 -3.53
CA MET A 44 -3.33 -12.92 -4.58
C MET A 44 -2.42 -12.96 -5.81
N ALA A 45 -1.96 -11.80 -6.28
CA ALA A 45 -1.03 -11.70 -7.41
C ALA A 45 0.27 -12.46 -7.17
N PHE A 46 0.78 -12.47 -5.94
CA PHE A 46 1.99 -13.23 -5.64
C PHE A 46 1.73 -14.74 -5.63
N THR A 47 0.59 -15.18 -5.07
CA THR A 47 0.24 -16.61 -5.04
C THR A 47 0.05 -17.21 -6.43
N THR A 48 -0.41 -16.45 -7.42
CA THR A 48 -0.61 -16.95 -8.79
C THR A 48 0.68 -17.35 -9.50
N PHE A 49 1.86 -16.96 -9.01
CA PHE A 49 3.15 -17.39 -9.58
C PHE A 49 3.62 -18.76 -9.10
N PHE A 50 3.09 -19.27 -7.97
CA PHE A 50 3.58 -20.48 -7.32
C PHE A 50 2.55 -21.60 -7.35
N ASN A 51 2.96 -22.76 -7.85
CA ASN A 51 2.10 -23.96 -7.86
C ASN A 51 1.84 -24.54 -6.46
N ARG A 52 2.78 -24.36 -5.51
CA ARG A 52 2.62 -24.84 -4.13
C ARG A 52 2.51 -23.69 -3.15
N VAL A 53 1.48 -23.77 -2.31
CA VAL A 53 1.14 -22.77 -1.27
C VAL A 53 2.31 -22.52 -0.31
N ILE A 54 3.07 -23.55 0.07
CA ILE A 54 4.17 -23.43 1.03
C ILE A 54 5.26 -22.46 0.52
N TYR A 55 5.61 -22.52 -0.76
CA TYR A 55 6.60 -21.61 -1.34
C TYR A 55 6.06 -20.18 -1.44
N ALA A 56 4.78 -20.02 -1.77
CA ALA A 56 4.14 -18.71 -1.81
C ALA A 56 4.16 -18.04 -0.43
N VAL A 57 3.80 -18.78 0.63
CA VAL A 57 3.78 -18.25 2.01
C VAL A 57 5.16 -17.80 2.47
N ILE A 58 6.18 -18.64 2.27
CA ILE A 58 7.56 -18.29 2.65
C ILE A 58 8.05 -17.08 1.82
N GLY A 59 7.77 -17.06 0.52
CA GLY A 59 8.15 -15.96 -0.37
C GLY A 59 7.53 -14.63 0.05
N ILE A 60 6.23 -14.59 0.31
CA ILE A 60 5.53 -13.39 0.78
C ILE A 60 6.10 -12.93 2.14
N ALA A 61 6.34 -13.85 3.06
CA ALA A 61 6.89 -13.52 4.37
C ALA A 61 8.29 -12.89 4.27
N VAL A 62 9.15 -13.42 3.41
CA VAL A 62 10.49 -12.87 3.17
C VAL A 62 10.41 -11.49 2.54
N ILE A 63 9.59 -11.31 1.50
CA ILE A 63 9.38 -10.02 0.85
C ILE A 63 8.86 -8.98 1.85
N PHE A 64 7.87 -9.37 2.66
CA PHE A 64 7.31 -8.49 3.67
C PHE A 64 8.37 -8.04 4.69
N ASN A 65 9.23 -8.96 5.16
CA ASN A 65 10.31 -8.62 6.09
C ASN A 65 11.35 -7.70 5.45
N ILE A 66 11.79 -8.00 4.23
CA ILE A 66 12.79 -7.20 3.49
C ILE A 66 12.27 -5.80 3.21
N THR A 67 10.98 -5.62 2.94
CA THR A 67 10.42 -4.30 2.65
C THR A 67 10.07 -3.55 3.95
N PHE A 68 9.42 -4.19 4.91
CA PHE A 68 8.89 -3.53 6.11
C PHE A 68 9.99 -3.02 7.05
N LEU A 69 10.98 -3.86 7.37
CA LEU A 69 12.03 -3.53 8.35
C LEU A 69 12.87 -2.30 7.96
N PRO A 70 13.46 -2.20 6.76
CA PRO A 70 14.27 -1.04 6.43
C PRO A 70 13.43 0.23 6.35
N ILE A 71 12.22 0.16 5.78
CA ILE A 71 11.35 1.34 5.68
C ILE A 71 10.93 1.83 7.07
N ALA A 72 10.60 0.91 7.99
CA ALA A 72 10.25 1.27 9.36
C ALA A 72 11.41 1.97 10.07
N LEU A 73 12.64 1.46 9.94
CA LEU A 73 13.83 2.09 10.51
C LEU A 73 14.15 3.45 9.89
N PHE A 74 13.96 3.61 8.58
CA PHE A 74 14.18 4.89 7.91
C PHE A 74 13.14 5.95 8.25
N CYS A 75 11.91 5.50 8.57
CA CYS A 75 10.76 6.35 8.85
C CYS A 75 10.67 6.74 10.33
N PHE A 76 11.12 5.86 11.24
CA PHE A 76 11.15 6.08 12.68
C PHE A 76 12.55 5.80 13.24
N PRO A 77 13.52 6.70 13.01
CA PRO A 77 14.84 6.55 13.60
C PRO A 77 14.76 6.78 15.12
N ASP A 78 15.33 5.85 15.91
CA ASP A 78 15.47 5.99 17.38
C ASP A 78 16.41 7.14 17.77
N ASN A 79 17.31 7.50 16.85
CA ASN A 79 18.23 8.63 17.00
C ASN A 79 17.59 9.84 16.32
N PHE A 80 17.60 10.98 17.00
CA PHE A 80 17.01 12.28 16.61
C PHE A 80 17.72 12.93 15.39
N GLU A 81 18.09 12.14 14.39
CA GLU A 81 18.62 12.57 13.10
C GLU A 81 17.48 12.76 12.10
N ILE A 82 17.70 13.63 11.12
CA ILE A 82 16.77 13.84 10.00
C ILE A 82 16.44 12.46 9.41
N PRO A 83 15.16 12.05 9.33
CA PRO A 83 14.84 10.69 8.90
C PRO A 83 15.42 10.49 7.51
N THR A 84 16.27 9.48 7.31
CA THR A 84 17.02 9.34 6.04
C THR A 84 16.07 9.15 4.84
N TYR A 85 14.81 8.78 5.09
CA TYR A 85 13.68 8.86 4.16
C TYR A 85 13.56 10.23 3.45
N LEU A 86 13.92 11.33 4.13
CA LEU A 86 13.95 12.71 3.65
C LEU A 86 15.06 12.98 2.62
N LEU A 87 16.06 12.09 2.53
CA LEU A 87 17.17 12.18 1.58
C LEU A 87 16.98 11.30 0.34
N LEU A 88 15.97 10.41 0.32
CA LEU A 88 15.69 9.60 -0.86
C LEU A 88 15.11 10.44 -2.00
N PRO A 89 15.51 10.16 -3.26
CA PRO A 89 14.90 10.78 -4.43
C PRO A 89 13.41 10.44 -4.53
N LEU A 90 12.63 11.33 -5.15
CA LEU A 90 11.18 11.22 -5.28
C LEU A 90 10.77 9.85 -5.85
N ASP A 91 11.47 9.38 -6.87
CA ASP A 91 11.19 8.10 -7.55
C ASP A 91 11.31 6.89 -6.62
N ALA A 92 12.29 6.91 -5.71
CA ALA A 92 12.48 5.83 -4.75
C ALA A 92 11.36 5.82 -3.69
N ARG A 93 10.87 6.99 -3.27
CA ARG A 93 9.72 7.10 -2.37
C ARG A 93 8.43 6.62 -3.03
N LEU A 94 8.25 6.96 -4.30
CA LEU A 94 7.13 6.48 -5.12
C LEU A 94 7.17 4.97 -5.29
N ALA A 95 8.35 4.38 -5.52
CA ALA A 95 8.53 2.93 -5.58
C ALA A 95 8.22 2.24 -4.24
N ILE A 96 8.60 2.86 -3.12
CA ILE A 96 8.25 2.37 -1.78
C ILE A 96 6.73 2.39 -1.56
N CYS A 97 6.04 3.45 -1.99
CA CYS A 97 4.59 3.55 -1.90
C CYS A 97 3.85 2.57 -2.81
N LEU A 98 4.52 1.99 -3.81
CA LEU A 98 3.94 0.95 -4.65
C LEU A 98 3.75 -0.36 -3.87
N PHE A 99 4.65 -0.65 -2.93
CA PHE A 99 4.55 -1.81 -2.05
C PHE A 99 3.56 -1.55 -0.90
N PRO A 100 2.59 -2.45 -0.64
CA PRO A 100 1.60 -2.25 0.43
C PRO A 100 2.21 -1.86 1.79
N PRO A 101 3.21 -2.57 2.35
CA PRO A 101 3.78 -2.21 3.66
C PRO A 101 4.48 -0.83 3.65
N GLY A 102 5.11 -0.44 2.53
CA GLY A 102 5.77 0.85 2.39
C GLY A 102 4.79 2.02 2.30
N ALA A 103 3.67 1.82 1.60
CA ALA A 103 2.58 2.79 1.53
C ALA A 103 1.97 3.08 2.90
N LEU A 104 1.71 2.02 3.69
CA LEU A 104 1.14 2.16 5.03
C LEU A 104 2.04 2.96 5.97
N LEU A 105 3.34 2.64 5.99
CA LEU A 105 4.32 3.35 6.80
C LEU A 105 4.41 4.83 6.40
N THR A 106 4.39 5.12 5.11
CA THR A 106 4.41 6.49 4.58
C THR A 106 3.14 7.27 4.97
N ILE A 107 1.96 6.63 4.92
CA ILE A 107 0.70 7.23 5.40
C ILE A 107 0.80 7.56 6.89
N PHE A 108 1.25 6.63 7.73
CA PHE A 108 1.39 6.89 9.16
C PHE A 108 2.40 8.00 9.48
N HIS A 109 3.49 8.06 8.73
CA HIS A 109 4.45 9.15 8.83
C HIS A 109 3.80 10.49 8.52
N MET A 110 3.09 10.59 7.39
CA MET A 110 2.38 11.81 7.02
C MET A 110 1.34 12.20 8.08
N VAL A 111 0.57 11.23 8.60
CA VAL A 111 -0.42 11.45 9.68
C VAL A 111 0.25 12.05 10.91
N ARG A 112 1.39 11.50 11.32
CA ARG A 112 2.16 12.03 12.46
C ARG A 112 2.59 13.48 12.24
N GLU A 113 3.12 13.79 11.06
CA GLU A 113 3.58 15.16 10.76
C GLU A 113 2.43 16.17 10.71
N TYR A 114 1.27 15.81 10.15
CA TYR A 114 0.08 16.68 10.17
C TYR A 114 -0.47 16.90 11.58
N GLU A 115 -0.35 15.89 12.45
CA GLU A 115 -0.77 16.00 13.85
C GLU A 115 0.19 16.88 14.67
N LEU A 116 1.50 16.83 14.38
CA LEU A 116 2.51 17.70 15.01
C LEU A 116 2.31 19.19 14.68
N ILE A 117 1.68 19.49 13.54
CA ILE A 117 1.36 20.85 13.09
C ILE A 117 -0.02 21.31 13.63
N GLU A 118 -0.73 20.45 14.37
CA GLU A 118 -2.07 20.69 14.92
C GLU A 118 -3.18 20.96 13.87
N GLU A 119 -2.88 20.89 12.57
CA GLU A 119 -3.88 20.94 11.49
C GLU A 119 -4.69 19.63 11.41
N GLY A 120 -4.05 18.49 11.70
CA GLY A 120 -4.63 17.15 11.51
C GLY A 120 -4.91 16.83 10.04
N ILE A 121 -5.27 15.58 9.76
CA ILE A 121 -5.73 15.17 8.44
C ILE A 121 -7.23 15.37 8.32
N GLN A 122 -7.61 16.34 7.49
CA GLN A 122 -8.98 16.61 7.08
C GLN A 122 -9.14 16.43 5.57
N TRP A 123 -10.36 16.15 5.13
CA TRP A 123 -10.69 16.00 3.70
C TRP A 123 -10.30 17.21 2.85
N SER A 124 -10.38 18.41 3.43
CA SER A 124 -9.98 19.68 2.83
C SER A 124 -8.46 19.79 2.63
N ASN A 125 -7.66 19.12 3.45
CA ASN A 125 -6.19 19.27 3.49
C ASN A 125 -5.43 18.15 2.75
N ILE A 126 -6.12 17.11 2.24
CA ILE A 126 -5.49 15.95 1.55
C ILE A 126 -4.65 16.36 0.34
N ILE A 127 -5.02 17.48 -0.31
CA ILE A 127 -4.38 18.00 -1.53
C ILE A 127 -3.27 19.01 -1.19
N ARG A 128 -3.27 19.55 0.03
CA ARG A 128 -2.29 20.56 0.43
C ARG A 128 -0.94 19.88 0.63
N TYR A 129 0.11 20.51 0.12
CA TYR A 129 1.47 20.06 0.38
C TYR A 129 1.76 20.24 1.87
N GLY A 130 2.10 19.15 2.54
CA GLY A 130 2.60 19.21 3.92
C GLY A 130 3.90 20.01 3.95
N VAL A 131 4.13 20.71 5.07
CA VAL A 131 5.21 21.69 5.29
C VAL A 131 6.63 21.16 5.00
N VAL A 132 6.81 19.84 4.80
CA VAL A 132 8.13 19.20 4.69
C VAL A 132 8.35 18.42 3.37
N HIS A 133 7.38 18.26 2.45
CA HIS A 133 7.61 17.35 1.31
C HIS A 133 6.88 17.58 -0.02
N ASP A 134 7.60 17.28 -1.11
CA ASP A 134 7.15 17.22 -2.52
C ASP A 134 6.04 16.17 -2.81
N MET A 135 5.61 15.39 -1.83
CA MET A 135 4.57 14.37 -2.00
C MET A 135 3.32 14.71 -1.18
N THR A 136 2.20 14.84 -1.86
CA THR A 136 0.90 15.02 -1.22
C THR A 136 0.32 13.69 -0.75
N MET A 137 -0.58 13.73 0.23
CA MET A 137 -1.31 12.55 0.68
C MET A 137 -2.12 11.92 -0.46
N MET A 138 -2.68 12.76 -1.34
CA MET A 138 -3.36 12.32 -2.55
C MET A 138 -2.44 11.54 -3.49
N THR A 139 -1.17 11.94 -3.62
CA THR A 139 -0.18 11.20 -4.43
C THR A 139 0.03 9.79 -3.89
N VAL A 140 0.14 9.61 -2.57
CA VAL A 140 0.31 8.28 -1.95
C VAL A 140 -0.93 7.41 -2.17
N VAL A 141 -2.13 7.97 -1.98
CA VAL A 141 -3.40 7.28 -2.27
C VAL A 141 -3.50 6.90 -3.75
N GLY A 142 -3.12 7.81 -4.66
CA GLY A 142 -3.08 7.55 -6.10
C GLY A 142 -2.13 6.41 -6.46
N MET A 143 -0.96 6.35 -5.83
CA MET A 143 0.01 5.27 -6.03
C MET A 143 -0.49 3.92 -5.50
N MET A 144 -1.24 3.90 -4.39
CA MET A 144 -1.88 2.68 -3.90
C MET A 144 -2.97 2.17 -4.85
N VAL A 145 -3.80 3.08 -5.39
CA VAL A 145 -4.81 2.72 -6.38
C VAL A 145 -4.17 2.19 -7.66
N LEU A 146 -3.07 2.81 -8.10
CA LEU A 146 -2.28 2.32 -9.23
C LEU A 146 -1.71 0.93 -8.97
N SER A 147 -1.20 0.68 -7.77
CA SER A 147 -0.70 -0.65 -7.35
C SER A 147 -1.81 -1.71 -7.39
N CYS A 148 -3.00 -1.40 -6.88
CA CYS A 148 -4.17 -2.28 -6.98
C CYS A 148 -4.49 -2.62 -8.45
N PHE A 149 -4.54 -1.61 -9.31
CA PHE A 149 -4.81 -1.79 -10.74
C PHE A 149 -3.76 -2.69 -11.40
N MET A 150 -2.48 -2.46 -11.13
CA MET A 150 -1.41 -3.32 -11.65
C MET A 150 -1.53 -4.76 -11.15
N CYS A 151 -1.84 -4.97 -9.87
CA CYS A 151 -2.05 -6.31 -9.31
C CYS A 151 -3.23 -7.03 -9.97
N ILE A 152 -4.35 -6.34 -10.22
CA ILE A 152 -5.52 -6.90 -10.91
C ILE A 152 -5.15 -7.33 -12.34
N VAL A 153 -4.44 -6.48 -13.08
CA VAL A 153 -3.98 -6.79 -14.44
C VAL A 153 -3.06 -8.01 -14.42
N ILE A 154 -2.14 -8.09 -13.45
CA ILE A 154 -1.24 -9.24 -13.29
C ILE A 154 -2.02 -10.52 -13.00
N ILE A 155 -2.95 -10.51 -12.05
CA ILE A 155 -3.79 -11.68 -11.71
C ILE A 155 -4.54 -12.15 -12.95
N TRP A 156 -5.24 -11.24 -13.62
CA TRP A 156 -6.00 -11.54 -14.82
C TRP A 156 -5.13 -12.10 -15.95
N TYR A 157 -3.93 -11.55 -16.13
CA TYR A 157 -2.97 -12.01 -17.14
C TYR A 157 -2.42 -13.41 -16.82
N VAL A 158 -1.98 -13.62 -15.58
CA VAL A 158 -1.39 -14.89 -15.15
C VAL A 158 -2.43 -16.01 -15.16
N ASP A 159 -3.66 -15.74 -14.73
CA ASP A 159 -4.75 -16.72 -14.79
C ASP A 159 -5.09 -17.13 -16.23
N ALA A 160 -5.00 -16.19 -17.19
CA ALA A 160 -5.27 -16.49 -18.60
C ALA A 160 -4.15 -17.29 -19.28
N VAL A 161 -2.89 -16.98 -18.96
CA VAL A 161 -1.71 -17.61 -19.58
C VAL A 161 -1.37 -18.95 -18.93
N TRP A 162 -1.47 -19.04 -17.61
CA TRP A 162 -1.10 -20.21 -16.83
C TRP A 162 -2.24 -20.68 -15.93
N PRO A 163 -3.30 -21.28 -16.50
CA PRO A 163 -4.37 -21.85 -15.70
C PRO A 163 -3.79 -23.01 -14.87
N TRP A 164 -3.71 -22.84 -13.55
CA TRP A 164 -3.31 -23.90 -12.62
C TRP A 164 -4.40 -25.00 -12.46
N GLN A 165 -5.58 -24.77 -13.04
CA GLN A 165 -6.68 -25.76 -13.16
C GLN A 165 -6.83 -26.23 -14.63
N TYR A 166 -7.65 -27.25 -14.88
CA TYR A 166 -7.93 -27.94 -16.17
C TYR A 166 -8.50 -27.04 -17.31
N GLY A 167 -7.98 -25.83 -17.50
CA GLY A 167 -8.24 -24.98 -18.66
C GLY A 167 -7.13 -25.15 -19.71
N ILE A 168 -7.48 -24.99 -20.99
CA ILE A 168 -6.50 -24.93 -22.07
C ILE A 168 -5.71 -23.61 -21.92
N PRO A 169 -4.37 -23.64 -21.78
CA PRO A 169 -3.57 -22.42 -21.64
C PRO A 169 -3.74 -21.53 -22.87
N LYS A 170 -4.08 -20.26 -22.67
CA LYS A 170 -4.19 -19.31 -23.79
C LYS A 170 -2.80 -18.81 -24.17
N PRO A 171 -2.54 -18.58 -25.47
CA PRO A 171 -1.23 -18.11 -25.92
C PRO A 171 -0.90 -16.74 -25.32
N PHE A 172 0.38 -16.46 -25.09
CA PHE A 172 0.90 -15.21 -24.49
C PHE A 172 0.37 -13.92 -25.14
N TYR A 173 0.04 -13.96 -26.44
CA TYR A 173 -0.51 -12.83 -27.20
C TYR A 173 -2.04 -12.69 -27.13
N PHE A 174 -2.72 -13.49 -26.32
CA PHE A 174 -4.17 -13.50 -26.15
C PHE A 174 -4.83 -12.12 -25.96
N PRO A 175 -4.30 -11.16 -25.18
CA PRO A 175 -4.92 -9.83 -25.06
C PRO A 175 -4.90 -9.02 -26.36
N PHE A 176 -4.04 -9.38 -27.33
CA PHE A 176 -3.95 -8.70 -28.63
C PHE A 176 -4.74 -9.41 -29.75
N THR A 177 -5.32 -10.58 -29.48
CA THR A 177 -6.04 -11.35 -30.49
C THR A 177 -7.49 -10.88 -30.60
N ARG A 178 -7.96 -10.53 -31.81
CA ARG A 178 -9.36 -10.13 -32.05
C ARG A 178 -10.38 -11.21 -31.65
N SER A 179 -10.00 -12.49 -31.68
CA SER A 179 -10.87 -13.60 -31.25
C SER A 179 -11.20 -13.57 -29.76
N TYR A 180 -10.39 -12.88 -28.93
CA TYR A 180 -10.72 -12.70 -27.52
C TYR A 180 -11.81 -11.65 -27.31
N TRP A 181 -11.66 -10.49 -27.95
CA TRP A 181 -12.56 -9.34 -27.75
C TRP A 181 -13.87 -9.44 -28.54
N CYS A 182 -13.84 -10.03 -29.74
CA CYS A 182 -15.02 -10.15 -30.60
C CYS A 182 -15.71 -11.52 -30.55
N GLY A 183 -15.16 -12.50 -29.83
CA GLY A 183 -15.64 -13.89 -29.87
C GLY A 183 -15.34 -14.58 -31.21
N TYR A 184 -15.43 -15.90 -31.21
CA TYR A 184 -15.40 -16.69 -32.44
C TYR A 184 -16.75 -16.51 -33.15
N GLN A 185 -16.75 -16.07 -34.41
CA GLN A 185 -17.91 -16.23 -35.30
C GLN A 185 -17.98 -17.67 -35.79
#